data_AF-A0A955IK27-F1
#
_entry.id   AF-A0A955IK27-F1
#
_cell.length_a   1.000
_cell.length_b   1.000
_cell.length_c   1.000
_cell.angle_alpha   90.00
_cell.angle_beta   90.00
_cell.angle_gamma   90.00
#
_symmetry.space_group_name_H-M   'P 1'
#
loop_
_entity.id
_entity.type
_entity.pdbx_description
1 polymer ?
#
loop_
_entity_poly.entity_id
_entity_poly.type
_entity_poly.pdbx_seq_one_letter_code
_entity_poly.pdbx_strand_id
1 'polypeptide(L)'
;MNRSLPMAALAAALTGSAGAQAWLDDFNDGSAVDGTPVLWTASPAFASAFDVSDGDLVIEMPPGASPAISSARVPINFASGASVRARLIAFDGPGRFAVALADQLTGIKGYVASFSTCGGGRLELFRGDVPGAIVFLRGGQVAMPYGPLEEHYLQLDVFDGVVSARVWRPGEPFPEAQLSAPDTTYAGGVASIAIQDFGSGNCVPSGDFADVNAVVRFAQASSSPLTHSGIGDLDADGRVGHHDLAMLLAAWGDGARDPADLNDDGAVDEQDLATLLSEWG
;
A
#
# COMPACT_ATOMS: atom_id res chain seq x y z
N MET A 1 4.78 55.46 20.15
CA MET A 1 5.75 54.44 19.71
C MET A 1 5.07 53.09 19.84
N ASN A 2 4.61 52.51 18.73
CA ASN A 2 4.22 51.10 18.64
C ASN A 2 4.26 50.73 17.16
N ARG A 3 5.29 49.98 16.76
CA ARG A 3 5.43 49.39 15.44
C ARG A 3 4.94 47.95 15.52
N SER A 4 3.77 47.67 14.97
CA SER A 4 3.33 46.32 14.65
C SER A 4 3.78 45.98 13.23
N LEU A 5 4.76 45.08 13.11
CA LEU A 5 5.15 44.45 11.85
C LEU A 5 4.10 43.38 11.49
N PRO A 6 3.61 43.30 10.24
CA PRO A 6 2.83 42.16 9.81
C PRO A 6 3.77 40.97 9.56
N MET A 7 3.53 39.89 10.29
CA MET A 7 4.15 38.60 10.09
C MET A 7 3.57 37.99 8.81
N ALA A 8 4.19 38.28 7.67
CA ALA A 8 3.95 37.56 6.43
C ALA A 8 4.52 36.15 6.62
N ALA A 9 3.65 35.20 6.97
CA ALA A 9 4.00 33.80 6.95
C ALA A 9 4.24 33.39 5.50
N LEU A 10 5.51 33.12 5.23
CA LEU A 10 6.06 32.54 4.02
C LEU A 10 5.41 31.16 3.81
N ALA A 11 4.30 31.11 3.05
CA ALA A 11 3.81 29.87 2.47
C ALA A 11 4.80 29.46 1.38
N ALA A 12 5.82 28.69 1.77
CA ALA A 12 6.64 27.97 0.81
C ALA A 12 5.74 26.93 0.15
N ALA A 13 5.13 27.30 -0.97
CA ALA A 13 4.60 26.36 -1.93
C ALA A 13 5.78 25.50 -2.40
N LEU A 14 5.86 24.27 -1.89
CA LEU A 14 6.65 23.19 -2.48
C LEU A 14 6.04 22.87 -3.84
N THR A 15 6.32 23.72 -4.84
CA THR A 15 6.15 23.36 -6.25
C THR A 15 7.31 22.43 -6.60
N GLY A 16 7.22 21.19 -6.14
CA GLY A 16 8.01 20.09 -6.68
C GLY A 16 7.69 19.97 -8.17
N SER A 17 8.72 19.93 -8.99
CA SER A 17 8.60 19.69 -10.43
C SER A 17 7.76 18.45 -10.70
N ALA A 18 6.85 18.54 -11.67
CA ALA A 18 5.99 17.47 -12.18
C ALA A 18 6.76 16.35 -12.90
N GLY A 19 7.84 15.84 -12.31
CA GLY A 19 8.35 14.50 -12.59
C GLY A 19 7.36 13.48 -12.02
N ALA A 20 7.25 12.32 -12.66
CA ALA A 20 6.40 11.23 -12.20
C ALA A 20 6.52 11.09 -10.67
N GLN A 21 5.41 11.30 -9.96
CA GLN A 21 5.38 11.16 -8.51
C GLN A 21 5.40 9.67 -8.21
N ALA A 22 6.60 9.11 -8.22
CA ALA A 22 6.88 7.74 -7.82
C ALA A 22 7.65 7.76 -6.51
N TRP A 23 7.25 6.89 -5.59
CA TRP A 23 7.97 6.64 -4.35
C TRP A 23 7.78 5.18 -3.98
N LEU A 24 8.79 4.63 -3.32
CA LEU A 24 8.79 3.33 -2.68
C LEU A 24 9.30 3.58 -1.27
N ASP A 25 8.58 3.08 -0.28
CA ASP A 25 8.92 3.15 1.12
C ASP A 25 8.96 1.73 1.67
N ASP A 26 10.15 1.30 2.07
CA ASP A 26 10.45 -0.02 2.63
C ASP A 26 10.62 0.03 4.15
N PHE A 27 10.43 1.20 4.78
CA PHE A 27 10.52 1.43 6.24
C PHE A 27 11.85 1.03 6.92
N ASN A 28 12.87 0.65 6.15
CA ASN A 28 14.16 0.15 6.64
C ASN A 28 14.98 1.21 7.41
N ASP A 29 14.63 2.49 7.25
CA ASP A 29 15.26 3.59 7.99
C ASP A 29 14.73 3.75 9.43
N GLY A 30 13.74 2.94 9.82
CA GLY A 30 13.14 2.95 11.14
C GLY A 30 12.25 4.16 11.40
N SER A 31 11.76 4.82 10.35
CA SER A 31 10.94 6.02 10.47
C SER A 31 9.77 6.06 9.47
N ALA A 32 8.55 6.08 10.00
CA ALA A 32 7.37 6.41 9.20
C ALA A 32 7.13 7.93 9.12
N VAL A 33 7.84 8.76 9.89
CA VAL A 33 7.42 10.13 10.22
C VAL A 33 8.41 11.25 9.86
N ASP A 34 9.57 10.90 9.28
CA ASP A 34 10.63 11.86 8.95
C ASP A 34 10.54 12.36 7.49
N GLY A 35 9.77 11.69 6.64
CA GLY A 35 9.63 12.05 5.24
C GLY A 35 10.67 11.42 4.32
N THR A 36 11.42 10.42 4.80
CA THR A 36 12.36 9.66 4.00
C THR A 36 11.80 8.25 3.85
N PRO A 37 11.47 7.78 2.64
CA PRO A 37 11.27 8.52 1.40
C PRO A 37 9.99 9.39 1.39
N VAL A 38 9.01 9.11 2.27
CA VAL A 38 7.75 9.86 2.37
C VAL A 38 7.22 9.94 3.80
N LEU A 39 6.36 10.93 4.08
CA LEU A 39 5.79 11.14 5.42
C LEU A 39 4.49 10.34 5.57
N TRP A 40 4.46 9.37 6.47
CA TRP A 40 3.25 8.68 6.90
C TRP A 40 2.58 9.44 8.04
N THR A 41 1.25 9.51 8.02
CA THR A 41 0.49 10.18 9.07
C THR A 41 -0.62 9.26 9.54
N ALA A 42 -0.42 8.65 10.70
CA ALA A 42 -1.47 7.86 11.35
C ALA A 42 -2.74 8.71 11.56
N SER A 43 -3.90 8.06 11.43
CA SER A 43 -5.14 8.66 11.89
C SER A 43 -5.02 9.00 13.39
N PRO A 44 -5.56 10.14 13.88
CA PRO A 44 -5.42 10.53 15.29
C PRO A 44 -5.87 9.47 16.30
N ALA A 45 -6.80 8.60 15.91
CA ALA A 45 -7.26 7.49 16.74
C ALA A 45 -6.24 6.34 16.88
N PHE A 46 -5.13 6.40 16.14
CA PHE A 46 -4.14 5.32 15.95
C PHE A 46 -2.70 5.85 15.98
N ALA A 47 -2.46 7.00 16.61
CA ALA A 47 -1.13 7.61 16.64
C ALA A 47 -0.04 6.71 17.27
N SER A 48 -0.42 5.73 18.09
CA SER A 48 0.47 4.73 18.68
C SER A 48 0.51 3.41 17.93
N ALA A 49 -0.20 3.29 16.81
CA ALA A 49 -0.37 2.02 16.08
C ALA A 49 0.74 1.77 15.06
N PHE A 50 1.62 2.74 14.80
CA PHE A 50 2.72 2.58 13.85
C PHE A 50 4.01 2.28 14.59
N ASP A 51 4.52 1.08 14.38
CA ASP A 51 5.89 0.71 14.73
C ASP A 51 6.66 0.41 13.44
N VAL A 52 7.89 0.90 13.37
CA VAL A 52 8.83 0.72 12.26
C VAL A 52 10.22 0.34 12.75
N SER A 53 10.38 0.02 14.04
CA SER A 53 11.70 -0.23 14.63
C SER A 53 12.48 -1.36 13.96
N ASP A 54 11.76 -2.28 13.33
CA ASP A 54 12.30 -3.51 12.75
C ASP A 54 12.42 -3.44 11.21
N GLY A 55 12.24 -2.25 10.62
CA GLY A 55 12.27 -2.07 9.17
C GLY A 55 10.95 -2.40 8.47
N ASP A 56 9.90 -2.74 9.21
CA ASP A 56 8.57 -2.97 8.68
C ASP A 56 7.56 -2.02 9.32
N LEU A 57 6.57 -1.53 8.58
CA LEU A 57 5.44 -0.84 9.19
C LEU A 57 4.48 -1.85 9.81
N VAL A 58 4.58 -2.02 11.13
CA VAL A 58 3.62 -2.76 11.93
C VAL A 58 2.46 -1.84 12.27
N ILE A 59 1.25 -2.32 11.99
CA ILE A 59 0.01 -1.65 12.33
C ILE A 59 -0.75 -2.51 13.32
N GLU A 60 -0.75 -2.07 14.59
CA GLU A 60 -1.49 -2.74 15.66
C GLU A 60 -2.87 -2.11 15.87
N MET A 61 -3.93 -2.91 15.85
CA MET A 61 -5.27 -2.41 16.18
C MET A 61 -5.49 -2.46 17.70
N PRO A 62 -5.76 -1.31 18.36
CA PRO A 62 -6.13 -1.33 19.77
C PRO A 62 -7.43 -2.12 19.98
N PRO A 63 -7.55 -2.93 21.04
CA PRO A 63 -8.78 -3.64 21.35
C PRO A 63 -10.00 -2.71 21.40
N GLY A 64 -11.06 -3.05 20.66
CA GLY A 64 -12.29 -2.27 20.59
C GLY A 64 -12.21 -1.01 19.73
N ALA A 65 -11.13 -0.81 18.98
CA ALA A 65 -11.07 0.23 17.96
C ALA A 65 -12.07 -0.07 16.84
N SER A 66 -12.72 0.98 16.32
CA SER A 66 -13.53 0.86 15.11
C SER A 66 -12.64 0.51 13.90
N PRO A 67 -13.18 -0.17 12.87
CA PRO A 67 -12.43 -0.52 11.67
C PRO A 67 -11.78 0.74 11.06
N ALA A 68 -10.46 0.74 10.91
CA ALA A 68 -9.73 1.98 10.73
C ALA A 68 -8.82 2.01 9.52
N ILE A 69 -9.01 3.06 8.74
CA ILE A 69 -8.09 3.46 7.69
C ILE A 69 -6.98 4.26 8.37
N SER A 70 -5.83 3.64 8.56
CA SER A 70 -4.60 4.42 8.64
C SER A 70 -4.21 4.85 7.22
N SER A 71 -3.36 5.86 7.07
CA SER A 71 -3.00 6.34 5.74
C SER A 71 -1.60 6.95 5.74
N ALA A 72 -0.69 6.46 4.91
CA ALA A 72 0.27 7.37 4.27
C ALA A 72 -0.50 8.52 3.65
N ARG A 73 0.09 9.70 3.58
CA ARG A 73 -0.52 10.82 2.87
C ARG A 73 0.49 11.42 1.92
N VAL A 74 0.75 10.70 0.84
CA VAL A 74 1.60 11.22 -0.24
C VAL A 74 0.70 11.71 -1.37
N PRO A 75 0.74 13.00 -1.73
CA PRO A 75 -0.01 13.51 -2.87
C PRO A 75 0.36 12.74 -4.12
N ILE A 76 -0.64 12.21 -4.82
CA ILE A 76 -0.46 11.62 -6.14
C ILE A 76 -1.61 12.06 -7.04
N ASN A 77 -1.27 12.54 -8.23
CA ASN A 77 -2.24 13.08 -9.16
C ASN A 77 -2.89 11.97 -9.98
N PHE A 78 -4.19 11.70 -9.79
CA PHE A 78 -4.91 10.66 -10.57
C PHE A 78 -5.35 11.17 -11.94
N ALA A 79 -5.20 12.46 -12.25
CA ALA A 79 -5.71 13.02 -13.51
C ALA A 79 -5.03 12.39 -14.73
N SER A 80 -3.78 11.94 -14.58
CA SER A 80 -3.03 11.14 -15.56
C SER A 80 -3.04 9.64 -15.27
N GLY A 81 -3.75 9.24 -14.22
CA GLY A 81 -3.75 7.91 -13.65
C GLY A 81 -2.82 7.76 -12.45
N ALA A 82 -3.09 6.75 -11.62
CA ALA A 82 -2.27 6.40 -10.46
C ALA A 82 -2.38 4.92 -10.11
N SER A 83 -1.30 4.41 -9.53
CA SER A 83 -1.18 3.06 -9.01
C SER A 83 -0.64 3.12 -7.59
N VAL A 84 -1.18 2.29 -6.70
CA VAL A 84 -0.66 2.06 -5.34
C VAL A 84 -0.56 0.57 -5.11
N ARG A 85 0.56 0.15 -4.55
CA ARG A 85 0.85 -1.22 -4.18
C ARG A 85 1.37 -1.28 -2.75
N ALA A 86 1.04 -2.35 -2.04
CA ALA A 86 1.66 -2.69 -0.77
C ALA A 86 1.92 -4.21 -0.71
N ARG A 87 3.03 -4.60 -0.08
CA ARG A 87 3.30 -5.99 0.34
C ARG A 87 2.99 -6.08 1.82
N LEU A 88 2.09 -6.97 2.19
CA LEU A 88 1.54 -7.00 3.54
C LEU A 88 1.13 -8.40 3.99
N ILE A 89 1.11 -8.60 5.30
CA ILE A 89 0.69 -9.85 5.95
C ILE A 89 -0.17 -9.50 7.16
N ALA A 90 -1.31 -10.17 7.29
CA ALA A 90 -2.11 -10.09 8.50
C ALA A 90 -1.61 -11.11 9.52
N PHE A 91 -1.60 -10.76 10.80
CA PHE A 91 -1.32 -11.69 11.87
C PHE A 91 -2.35 -11.52 13.00
N ASP A 92 -2.36 -12.50 13.91
CA ASP A 92 -3.32 -12.63 15.01
C ASP A 92 -4.79 -12.89 14.62
N GLY A 93 -5.11 -12.99 13.33
CA GLY A 93 -6.41 -13.46 12.86
C GLY A 93 -6.63 -13.29 11.36
N PRO A 94 -7.77 -13.74 10.82
CA PRO A 94 -8.13 -13.41 9.45
C PRO A 94 -8.50 -11.92 9.34
N GLY A 95 -7.70 -11.17 8.61
CA GLY A 95 -7.87 -9.72 8.41
C GLY A 95 -8.49 -9.34 7.07
N ARG A 96 -8.93 -8.08 7.01
CA ARG A 96 -8.93 -7.31 5.75
C ARG A 96 -7.80 -6.31 5.75
N PHE A 97 -7.10 -6.26 4.64
CA PHE A 97 -6.18 -5.19 4.32
C PHE A 97 -6.70 -4.43 3.11
N ALA A 98 -6.34 -3.17 3.01
CA ALA A 98 -6.76 -2.31 1.93
C ALA A 98 -5.66 -1.33 1.54
N VAL A 99 -5.58 -1.07 0.25
CA VAL A 99 -4.85 0.06 -0.31
C VAL A 99 -5.86 1.03 -0.90
N ALA A 100 -5.61 2.32 -0.74
CA ALA A 100 -6.59 3.33 -1.07
C ALA A 100 -5.96 4.57 -1.70
N LEU A 101 -6.78 5.21 -2.55
CA LEU A 101 -6.52 6.45 -3.24
C LEU A 101 -7.59 7.47 -2.82
N ALA A 102 -7.33 8.23 -1.77
CA ALA A 102 -8.34 9.02 -1.05
C ALA A 102 -7.95 10.46 -0.73
N ASP A 103 -8.91 11.33 -0.46
CA ASP A 103 -8.71 12.74 -0.10
C ASP A 103 -8.07 12.87 1.29
N GLN A 104 -7.19 13.88 1.42
CA GLN A 104 -6.44 14.21 2.63
C GLN A 104 -7.31 14.57 3.83
N LEU A 105 -8.52 15.09 3.63
CA LEU A 105 -9.32 15.64 4.73
C LEU A 105 -10.22 14.62 5.44
N THR A 106 -10.62 13.53 4.78
CA THR A 106 -11.63 12.60 5.33
C THR A 106 -11.21 11.14 5.32
N GLY A 107 -10.11 10.77 4.65
CA GLY A 107 -9.57 9.40 4.62
C GLY A 107 -10.41 8.36 3.87
N ILE A 108 -11.73 8.57 3.72
CA ILE A 108 -12.65 7.64 3.06
C ILE A 108 -13.03 8.14 1.65
N LYS A 109 -12.87 9.43 1.34
CA LYS A 109 -13.29 9.99 0.05
C LYS A 109 -12.31 9.58 -1.06
N GLY A 110 -12.59 8.51 -1.78
CA GLY A 110 -11.61 7.93 -2.70
C GLY A 110 -11.99 6.56 -3.19
N TYR A 111 -11.02 5.88 -3.81
CA TYR A 111 -11.12 4.48 -4.18
C TYR A 111 -10.38 3.61 -3.18
N VAL A 112 -10.92 2.43 -2.90
CA VAL A 112 -10.35 1.46 -1.97
C VAL A 112 -10.41 0.08 -2.61
N ALA A 113 -9.25 -0.55 -2.76
CA ALA A 113 -9.17 -1.99 -2.95
C ALA A 113 -9.00 -2.61 -1.57
N SER A 114 -9.87 -3.55 -1.20
CA SER A 114 -9.71 -4.33 0.02
C SER A 114 -9.65 -5.80 -0.31
N PHE A 115 -8.79 -6.51 0.37
CA PHE A 115 -8.72 -7.95 0.30
C PHE A 115 -8.88 -8.57 1.68
N SER A 116 -9.68 -9.62 1.72
CA SER A 116 -10.03 -10.42 2.88
C SER A 116 -9.42 -11.79 2.74
N THR A 117 -8.52 -12.19 3.64
CA THR A 117 -7.96 -13.57 3.68
C THR A 117 -9.03 -14.59 4.10
N CYS A 118 -10.12 -14.10 4.68
CA CYS A 118 -11.28 -14.87 5.08
C CYS A 118 -11.99 -15.60 3.92
N GLY A 119 -12.42 -16.84 4.18
CA GLY A 119 -13.33 -17.58 3.29
C GLY A 119 -12.75 -17.99 1.94
N GLY A 120 -11.41 -18.09 1.83
CA GLY A 120 -10.73 -18.45 0.57
C GLY A 120 -10.27 -17.24 -0.26
N GLY A 121 -10.25 -16.03 0.32
CA GLY A 121 -9.79 -14.84 -0.39
C GLY A 121 -10.92 -14.11 -1.11
N ARG A 122 -11.23 -12.90 -0.66
CA ARG A 122 -12.21 -12.03 -1.31
C ARG A 122 -11.60 -10.67 -1.57
N LEU A 123 -11.55 -10.28 -2.85
CA LEU A 123 -11.15 -8.95 -3.28
C LEU A 123 -12.40 -8.11 -3.50
N GLU A 124 -12.36 -6.85 -3.11
CA GLU A 124 -13.45 -5.90 -3.23
C GLU A 124 -12.93 -4.52 -3.62
N LEU A 125 -13.72 -3.80 -4.42
CA LEU A 125 -13.50 -2.44 -4.85
C LEU A 125 -14.66 -1.58 -4.34
N PHE A 126 -14.31 -0.52 -3.60
CA PHE A 126 -15.25 0.45 -3.10
C PHE A 126 -14.83 1.85 -3.52
N ARG A 127 -15.82 2.75 -3.55
CA ARG A 127 -15.63 4.19 -3.59
C ARG A 127 -16.28 4.78 -2.35
N GLY A 128 -15.55 5.58 -1.58
CA GLY A 128 -16.18 6.39 -0.53
C GLY A 128 -16.53 7.77 -1.06
N ASP A 129 -17.77 8.19 -0.86
CA ASP A 129 -18.32 9.49 -1.23
C ASP A 129 -18.66 10.30 0.01
N VAL A 130 -18.64 11.63 -0.15
CA VAL A 130 -19.08 12.56 0.89
C VAL A 130 -20.51 13.06 0.61
N PRO A 131 -21.38 13.12 1.62
CA PRO A 131 -21.14 12.73 3.02
C PRO A 131 -21.43 11.23 3.29
N GLY A 132 -20.38 10.44 3.51
CA GLY A 132 -20.41 9.13 4.18
C GLY A 132 -20.96 7.94 3.39
N ALA A 133 -21.19 8.06 2.09
CA ALA A 133 -21.71 6.95 1.30
C ALA A 133 -20.57 6.06 0.80
N ILE A 134 -20.53 4.80 1.22
CA ILE A 134 -19.68 3.78 0.61
C ILE A 134 -20.43 3.19 -0.57
N VAL A 135 -19.90 3.37 -1.77
CA VAL A 135 -20.40 2.79 -3.02
C VAL A 135 -19.58 1.56 -3.35
N PHE A 136 -20.23 0.40 -3.33
CA PHE A 136 -19.63 -0.85 -3.78
C PHE A 136 -19.52 -0.84 -5.32
N LEU A 137 -18.31 -0.90 -5.84
CA LEU A 137 -18.07 -0.93 -7.29
C LEU A 137 -18.08 -2.37 -7.81
N ARG A 138 -17.30 -3.25 -7.16
CA ARG A 138 -17.17 -4.66 -7.57
C ARG A 138 -16.60 -5.51 -6.46
N GLY A 139 -16.81 -6.83 -6.52
CA GLY A 139 -16.14 -7.78 -5.65
C GLY A 139 -16.24 -9.19 -6.19
N GLY A 140 -15.34 -10.05 -5.74
CA GLY A 140 -15.24 -11.43 -6.21
C GLY A 140 -14.38 -12.29 -5.29
N GLN A 141 -14.61 -13.59 -5.36
CA GLN A 141 -13.65 -14.55 -4.82
C GLN A 141 -12.41 -14.54 -5.70
N VAL A 142 -11.24 -14.65 -5.08
CA VAL A 142 -9.99 -14.76 -5.79
C VAL A 142 -9.66 -16.24 -5.95
N ALA A 143 -9.12 -16.63 -7.11
CA ALA A 143 -9.07 -18.03 -7.55
C ALA A 143 -7.96 -18.88 -6.88
N MET A 144 -7.66 -18.66 -5.60
CA MET A 144 -6.60 -19.36 -4.85
C MET A 144 -6.94 -19.37 -3.35
N PRO A 145 -6.61 -20.42 -2.59
CA PRO A 145 -6.72 -20.38 -1.14
C PRO A 145 -5.65 -19.42 -0.58
N TYR A 146 -6.08 -18.31 -0.01
CA TYR A 146 -5.19 -17.40 0.69
C TYR A 146 -5.19 -17.70 2.19
N GLY A 147 -4.00 -17.98 2.74
CA GLY A 147 -3.81 -18.10 4.17
C GLY A 147 -3.76 -16.72 4.86
N PRO A 148 -4.28 -16.58 6.09
CA PRO A 148 -4.17 -15.32 6.82
C PRO A 148 -2.72 -14.95 7.14
N LEU A 149 -1.85 -15.96 7.32
CA LEU A 149 -0.43 -15.83 7.66
C LEU A 149 0.49 -15.88 6.42
N GLU A 150 -0.07 -15.72 5.23
CA GLU A 150 0.71 -15.57 4.01
C GLU A 150 0.85 -14.09 3.68
N GLU A 151 1.95 -13.72 3.03
CA GLU A 151 2.13 -12.38 2.51
C GLU A 151 1.41 -12.20 1.17
N HIS A 152 0.91 -11.00 0.95
CA HIS A 152 0.17 -10.64 -0.26
C HIS A 152 0.63 -9.30 -0.77
N TYR A 153 0.76 -9.20 -2.09
CA TYR A 153 0.70 -7.93 -2.77
C TYR A 153 -0.75 -7.54 -2.98
N LEU A 154 -1.10 -6.30 -2.67
CA LEU A 154 -2.38 -5.70 -3.04
C LEU A 154 -2.09 -4.44 -3.85
N GLN A 155 -2.65 -4.36 -5.06
CA GLN A 155 -2.52 -3.20 -5.94
C GLN A 155 -3.88 -2.63 -6.31
N LEU A 156 -3.99 -1.30 -6.27
CA LEU A 156 -5.09 -0.49 -6.77
C LEU A 156 -4.58 0.43 -7.86
N ASP A 157 -5.24 0.36 -9.01
CA ASP A 157 -4.94 1.19 -10.18
C ASP A 157 -6.16 2.03 -10.55
N VAL A 158 -5.92 3.27 -10.95
CA VAL A 158 -6.91 4.19 -11.50
C VAL A 158 -6.31 4.76 -12.78
N PHE A 159 -6.67 4.22 -13.94
CA PHE A 159 -6.19 4.69 -15.25
C PHE A 159 -7.35 4.76 -16.23
N ASP A 160 -7.38 5.80 -17.07
CA ASP A 160 -8.34 5.96 -18.16
C ASP A 160 -9.82 5.80 -17.74
N GLY A 161 -10.15 6.25 -16.52
CA GLY A 161 -11.50 6.14 -15.96
C GLY A 161 -11.89 4.71 -15.54
N VAL A 162 -10.91 3.83 -15.35
CA VAL A 162 -11.09 2.48 -14.83
C VAL A 162 -10.35 2.34 -13.51
N VAL A 163 -11.09 1.90 -12.49
CA VAL A 163 -10.54 1.47 -11.20
C VAL A 163 -10.36 -0.03 -11.27
N SER A 164 -9.16 -0.52 -10.99
CA SER A 164 -8.89 -1.96 -10.98
C SER A 164 -8.06 -2.40 -9.77
N ALA A 165 -8.23 -3.66 -9.38
CA ALA A 165 -7.51 -4.24 -8.26
C ALA A 165 -6.95 -5.61 -8.60
N ARG A 166 -5.80 -5.91 -7.98
CA ARG A 166 -5.07 -7.18 -8.07
C ARG A 166 -4.57 -7.58 -6.70
N VAL A 167 -4.55 -8.88 -6.46
CA VAL A 167 -3.89 -9.52 -5.33
C VAL A 167 -3.16 -10.78 -5.79
N TRP A 168 -1.93 -10.96 -5.34
CA TRP A 168 -1.07 -12.11 -5.64
C TRP A 168 -0.05 -12.31 -4.52
N ARG A 169 0.62 -13.46 -4.49
CA ARG A 169 1.64 -13.77 -3.47
C ARG A 169 3.06 -13.44 -3.97
N PRO A 170 4.02 -13.25 -3.06
CA PRO A 170 5.44 -13.35 -3.39
C PRO A 170 5.75 -14.62 -4.19
N GLY A 171 6.59 -14.46 -5.22
CA GLY A 171 6.95 -15.53 -6.17
C GLY A 171 5.89 -15.90 -7.22
N GLU A 172 4.66 -15.37 -7.15
CA GLU A 172 3.65 -15.58 -8.20
C GLU A 172 3.77 -14.54 -9.32
N PRO A 173 3.45 -14.90 -10.58
CA PRO A 173 3.45 -13.95 -11.68
C PRO A 173 2.42 -12.84 -11.45
N PHE A 174 2.74 -11.62 -11.89
CA PHE A 174 1.84 -10.48 -11.81
C PHE A 174 0.54 -10.77 -12.58
N PRO A 175 -0.64 -10.77 -11.94
CA PRO A 175 -1.87 -11.19 -12.59
C PRO A 175 -2.47 -10.06 -13.45
N GLU A 176 -3.32 -10.43 -14.39
CA GLU A 176 -4.27 -9.47 -14.96
C GLU A 176 -5.19 -8.88 -13.87
N ALA A 177 -5.83 -7.75 -14.16
CA ALA A 177 -6.79 -7.15 -13.24
C ALA A 177 -7.92 -8.13 -12.89
N GLN A 178 -8.00 -8.55 -11.62
CA GLN A 178 -8.99 -9.49 -11.14
C GLN A 178 -10.35 -8.81 -10.93
N LEU A 179 -10.35 -7.53 -10.55
CA LEU A 179 -11.52 -6.67 -10.55
C LEU A 179 -11.24 -5.39 -11.33
N SER A 180 -12.22 -4.95 -12.11
CA SER A 180 -12.23 -3.63 -12.75
C SER A 180 -13.63 -3.06 -12.77
N ALA A 181 -13.76 -1.75 -12.59
CA ALA A 181 -15.01 -1.01 -12.70
C ALA A 181 -14.75 0.37 -13.33
N PRO A 182 -15.60 0.83 -14.26
CA PRO A 182 -15.50 2.19 -14.77
C PRO A 182 -15.91 3.19 -13.68
N ASP A 183 -15.05 4.15 -13.37
CA ASP A 183 -15.33 5.24 -12.45
C ASP A 183 -14.39 6.44 -12.69
N THR A 184 -14.96 7.63 -12.78
CA THR A 184 -14.25 8.90 -13.01
C THR A 184 -14.50 9.93 -11.91
N THR A 185 -15.09 9.50 -10.78
CA THR A 185 -15.53 10.40 -9.71
C THR A 185 -14.38 11.18 -9.08
N TYR A 186 -13.22 10.55 -8.91
CA TYR A 186 -12.03 11.19 -8.34
C TYR A 186 -10.90 11.35 -9.35
N ALA A 187 -10.39 12.58 -9.44
CA ALA A 187 -9.27 12.97 -10.30
C ALA A 187 -7.94 13.19 -9.54
N GLY A 188 -7.93 13.04 -8.22
CA GLY A 188 -6.73 13.18 -7.39
C GLY A 188 -6.97 12.78 -5.94
N GLY A 189 -5.88 12.55 -5.20
CA GLY A 189 -5.91 12.16 -3.80
C GLY A 189 -4.53 11.83 -3.25
N VAL A 190 -4.52 10.99 -2.22
CA VAL A 190 -3.32 10.43 -1.59
C VAL A 190 -3.40 8.92 -1.58
N ALA A 191 -2.25 8.30 -1.75
CA ALA A 191 -2.06 6.87 -1.53
C ALA A 191 -2.04 6.56 -0.04
N SER A 192 -2.69 5.46 0.36
CA SER A 192 -2.93 5.10 1.76
C SER A 192 -3.06 3.59 1.95
N ILE A 193 -2.74 3.09 3.16
CA ILE A 193 -2.85 1.68 3.55
C ILE A 193 -3.69 1.57 4.82
N ALA A 194 -4.72 0.73 4.76
CA ALA A 194 -5.69 0.51 5.82
C ALA A 194 -5.79 -0.96 6.20
N ILE A 195 -6.14 -1.21 7.46
CA ILE A 195 -6.44 -2.56 7.96
C ILE A 195 -7.78 -2.50 8.68
N GLN A 196 -8.58 -3.53 8.46
CA GLN A 196 -9.90 -3.63 9.04
C GLN A 196 -10.10 -5.01 9.66
N ASP A 197 -10.45 -5.00 10.95
CA ASP A 197 -11.00 -6.16 11.63
C ASP A 197 -12.50 -6.35 11.27
N PHE A 198 -12.95 -7.59 11.19
CA PHE A 198 -14.37 -7.98 11.03
C PHE A 198 -14.99 -8.66 12.25
N GLY A 199 -14.23 -8.83 13.33
CA GLY A 199 -14.68 -9.48 14.54
C GLY A 199 -14.22 -10.94 14.67
N SER A 200 -13.98 -11.38 15.91
CA SER A 200 -13.63 -12.75 16.37
C SER A 200 -13.55 -13.84 15.29
N GLY A 201 -12.47 -13.84 14.52
CA GLY A 201 -11.81 -15.03 13.96
C GLY A 201 -12.54 -15.90 12.93
N ASN A 202 -13.81 -15.68 12.58
CA ASN A 202 -14.60 -16.64 11.79
C ASN A 202 -15.18 -16.11 10.48
N CYS A 203 -14.71 -14.98 9.96
CA CYS A 203 -15.29 -14.38 8.74
C CYS A 203 -16.79 -14.06 8.90
N VAL A 204 -17.24 -13.94 10.14
CA VAL A 204 -18.62 -13.61 10.51
C VAL A 204 -18.59 -12.20 11.07
N PRO A 205 -19.53 -11.30 10.69
CA PRO A 205 -19.54 -9.90 11.14
C PRO A 205 -19.76 -9.67 12.66
N SER A 206 -19.54 -10.67 13.52
CA SER A 206 -19.88 -10.60 14.94
C SER A 206 -18.72 -10.07 15.79
N GLY A 207 -18.58 -8.75 15.84
CA GLY A 207 -18.62 -7.99 17.09
C GLY A 207 -17.39 -7.87 18.00
N ASP A 208 -16.28 -8.58 17.79
CA ASP A 208 -15.06 -8.39 18.61
C ASP A 208 -13.85 -8.00 17.75
N PHE A 209 -13.69 -6.70 17.51
CA PHE A 209 -12.70 -6.09 16.60
C PHE A 209 -11.31 -5.92 17.26
N ALA A 210 -10.78 -6.96 17.92
CA ALA A 210 -9.61 -6.82 18.78
C ALA A 210 -8.33 -7.50 18.26
N ASP A 211 -8.37 -8.21 17.12
CA ASP A 211 -7.39 -9.29 16.90
C ASP A 211 -6.64 -9.22 15.57
N VAL A 212 -6.88 -8.21 14.71
CA VAL A 212 -6.09 -8.10 13.47
C VAL A 212 -4.96 -7.08 13.63
N ASN A 213 -3.76 -7.57 13.44
CA ASN A 213 -2.58 -6.75 13.19
C ASN A 213 -2.11 -6.99 11.77
N ALA A 214 -1.36 -6.05 11.20
CA ALA A 214 -0.68 -6.34 9.94
C ALA A 214 0.73 -5.76 9.93
N VAL A 215 1.59 -6.44 9.19
CA VAL A 215 2.91 -5.93 8.82
C VAL A 215 2.84 -5.50 7.36
N VAL A 216 3.30 -4.29 7.08
CA VAL A 216 3.51 -3.76 5.73
C VAL A 216 5.01 -3.73 5.49
N ARG A 217 5.49 -4.57 4.58
CA ARG A 217 6.91 -4.65 4.20
C ARG A 217 7.33 -3.39 3.45
N PHE A 218 6.51 -3.04 2.47
CA PHE A 218 6.71 -1.84 1.70
C PHE A 218 5.41 -1.31 1.14
N ALA A 219 5.46 -0.05 0.75
CA ALA A 219 4.43 0.62 0.01
C ALA A 219 5.05 1.36 -1.17
N GLN A 220 4.35 1.34 -2.29
CA GLN A 220 4.78 2.03 -3.51
C GLN A 220 3.59 2.74 -4.13
N ALA A 221 3.83 3.91 -4.70
CA ALA A 221 2.86 4.53 -5.57
C ALA A 221 3.53 5.19 -6.78
N SER A 222 2.82 5.24 -7.89
CA SER A 222 3.27 5.90 -9.11
C SER A 222 2.10 6.52 -9.89
N SER A 223 2.39 7.59 -10.64
CA SER A 223 1.48 8.15 -11.65
C SER A 223 1.48 7.35 -12.96
N SER A 224 2.39 6.39 -13.11
CA SER A 224 2.36 5.37 -14.17
C SER A 224 1.84 4.04 -13.60
N PRO A 225 1.34 3.13 -14.46
CA PRO A 225 1.01 1.78 -14.02
C PRO A 225 2.25 1.14 -13.37
N LEU A 226 2.10 0.62 -12.15
CA LEU A 226 3.08 -0.29 -11.57
C LEU A 226 2.89 -1.63 -12.27
N THR A 227 3.64 -1.84 -13.35
CA THR A 227 3.69 -3.10 -14.07
C THR A 227 4.87 -3.87 -13.54
N HIS A 228 4.66 -5.07 -13.00
CA HIS A 228 5.75 -5.95 -12.61
C HIS A 228 5.89 -6.99 -13.72
N SER A 229 7.00 -6.99 -14.46
CA SER A 229 7.19 -7.96 -15.55
C SER A 229 7.50 -9.37 -15.07
N GLY A 230 7.98 -9.52 -13.84
CA GLY A 230 8.43 -10.80 -13.28
C GLY A 230 9.20 -10.61 -11.98
N ILE A 231 9.63 -11.71 -11.36
CA ILE A 231 10.38 -11.69 -10.09
C ILE A 231 11.71 -10.95 -10.31
N GLY A 232 11.83 -9.70 -9.85
CA GLY A 232 13.03 -8.87 -10.02
C GLY A 232 12.82 -7.50 -10.65
N ASP A 233 11.60 -7.14 -11.06
CA ASP A 233 11.24 -5.78 -11.50
C ASP A 233 10.93 -4.92 -10.25
N LEU A 234 11.98 -4.62 -9.49
CA LEU A 234 11.93 -4.01 -8.17
C LEU A 234 11.43 -2.57 -8.21
N ASP A 235 11.73 -1.82 -9.28
CA ASP A 235 11.20 -0.46 -9.46
C ASP A 235 9.80 -0.43 -10.10
N ALA A 236 9.32 -1.58 -10.59
CA ALA A 236 8.02 -1.78 -11.23
C ALA A 236 7.83 -0.92 -12.50
N ASP A 237 8.91 -0.69 -13.26
CA ASP A 237 8.88 -0.01 -14.56
C ASP A 237 8.43 -0.92 -15.72
N GLY A 238 8.24 -2.20 -15.45
CA GLY A 238 7.82 -3.21 -16.41
C GLY A 238 8.97 -3.91 -17.11
N ARG A 239 10.21 -3.78 -16.62
CA ARG A 239 11.40 -4.48 -17.10
C ARG A 239 12.32 -4.82 -15.92
N VAL A 240 13.12 -5.87 -16.08
CA VAL A 240 14.20 -6.17 -15.14
C VAL A 240 15.52 -5.71 -15.74
N GLY A 241 16.14 -4.71 -15.12
CA GLY A 241 17.35 -4.08 -15.65
C GLY A 241 18.27 -3.50 -14.60
N HIS A 242 19.01 -2.46 -15.01
CA HIS A 242 20.08 -1.89 -14.20
C HIS A 242 19.59 -1.14 -12.96
N HIS A 243 18.37 -0.58 -12.98
CA HIS A 243 17.79 0.09 -11.81
C HIS A 243 17.41 -0.94 -10.76
N ASP A 244 16.76 -2.02 -11.15
CA ASP A 244 16.45 -3.14 -10.26
C ASP A 244 17.71 -3.75 -9.67
N LEU A 245 18.74 -3.98 -10.49
CA LEU A 245 20.02 -4.46 -10.00
C LEU A 245 20.64 -3.49 -8.97
N ALA A 246 20.54 -2.18 -9.19
CA ALA A 246 21.04 -1.20 -8.25
C ALA A 246 20.25 -1.23 -6.92
N MET A 247 18.93 -1.42 -6.98
CA MET A 247 18.08 -1.60 -5.80
C MET A 247 18.46 -2.89 -5.04
N LEU A 248 18.61 -4.01 -5.75
CA LEU A 248 19.02 -5.29 -5.15
C LEU A 248 20.38 -5.17 -4.47
N LEU A 249 21.36 -4.56 -5.13
CA LEU A 249 22.69 -4.35 -4.55
C LEU A 249 22.71 -3.36 -3.39
N ALA A 250 21.76 -2.41 -3.36
CA ALA A 250 21.61 -1.48 -2.23
C ALA A 250 21.03 -2.18 -0.99
N ALA A 251 20.19 -3.19 -1.19
CA ALA A 251 19.60 -4.04 -0.17
C ALA A 251 20.48 -5.23 0.26
N TRP A 252 21.67 -5.39 -0.31
CA TRP A 252 22.51 -6.58 -0.12
C TRP A 252 22.84 -6.88 1.34
N GLY A 253 22.67 -8.14 1.74
CA GLY A 253 23.03 -8.67 3.06
C GLY A 253 21.86 -9.25 3.83
N ASP A 254 22.00 -9.27 5.16
CA ASP A 254 20.95 -9.74 6.07
C ASP A 254 19.86 -8.65 6.11
N GLY A 255 18.84 -8.85 5.28
CA GLY A 255 17.71 -7.93 5.11
C GLY A 255 16.45 -8.75 4.92
N ALA A 256 16.09 -9.53 5.95
CA ALA A 256 14.87 -10.32 5.89
C ALA A 256 13.72 -9.42 5.46
N ARG A 257 13.02 -9.81 4.39
CA ARG A 257 11.78 -9.19 3.92
C ARG A 257 11.94 -7.89 3.10
N ASP A 258 13.13 -7.60 2.59
CA ASP A 258 13.35 -6.55 1.59
C ASP A 258 12.62 -6.90 0.26
N PRO A 259 12.10 -5.92 -0.51
CA PRO A 259 11.62 -6.17 -1.88
C PRO A 259 12.62 -6.93 -2.77
N ALA A 260 13.92 -6.78 -2.50
CA ALA A 260 15.02 -7.45 -3.20
C ALA A 260 15.31 -8.89 -2.72
N ASP A 261 14.70 -9.36 -1.63
CA ASP A 261 14.70 -10.78 -1.23
C ASP A 261 13.67 -11.50 -2.12
N LEU A 262 14.14 -11.88 -3.31
CA LEU A 262 13.35 -12.40 -4.42
C LEU A 262 12.94 -13.86 -4.21
N ASN A 263 13.69 -14.60 -3.39
CA ASN A 263 13.41 -15.99 -3.07
C ASN A 263 12.71 -16.18 -1.71
N ASP A 264 12.55 -15.10 -0.92
CA ASP A 264 11.90 -15.05 0.39
C ASP A 264 12.60 -15.94 1.44
N ASP A 265 13.93 -16.06 1.37
CA ASP A 265 14.74 -16.85 2.30
C ASP A 265 15.25 -16.08 3.52
N GLY A 266 15.02 -14.76 3.54
CA GLY A 266 15.37 -13.87 4.63
C GLY A 266 16.71 -13.15 4.46
N ALA A 267 17.37 -13.25 3.30
CA ALA A 267 18.55 -12.49 2.96
C ALA A 267 18.48 -11.98 1.50
N VAL A 268 19.20 -10.91 1.20
CA VAL A 268 19.42 -10.45 -0.18
C VAL A 268 20.84 -10.83 -0.57
N ASP A 269 21.00 -11.91 -1.33
CA ASP A 269 22.30 -12.50 -1.65
C ASP A 269 22.48 -12.90 -3.13
N GLU A 270 23.51 -13.71 -3.43
CA GLU A 270 23.78 -14.18 -4.78
C GLU A 270 22.63 -14.97 -5.43
N GLN A 271 21.72 -15.54 -4.65
CA GLN A 271 20.57 -16.31 -5.12
C GLN A 271 19.47 -15.36 -5.62
N ASP A 272 19.25 -14.24 -4.94
CA ASP A 272 18.36 -13.18 -5.41
C ASP A 272 18.95 -12.52 -6.65
N LEU A 273 20.25 -12.24 -6.65
CA LEU A 273 20.93 -11.74 -7.85
C LEU A 273 20.78 -12.71 -9.03
N ALA A 274 20.95 -14.01 -8.81
CA ALA A 274 20.75 -15.01 -9.84
C ALA A 274 19.31 -15.02 -10.36
N THR A 275 18.33 -14.83 -9.47
CA THR A 275 16.90 -14.74 -9.80
C THR A 275 16.63 -13.50 -10.66
N LEU A 276 17.08 -12.31 -10.23
CA LEU A 276 16.98 -11.06 -10.97
C LEU A 276 17.62 -11.18 -12.36
N LEU A 277 18.85 -11.71 -12.44
CA LEU A 277 19.56 -11.88 -13.72
C LEU A 277 18.89 -12.90 -14.64
N SER A 278 18.10 -13.84 -14.11
CA SER A 278 17.34 -14.79 -14.91
C SER A 278 16.13 -14.17 -15.61
N GLU A 279 15.59 -13.09 -15.04
CA GLU A 279 14.46 -12.33 -15.57
C GLU A 279 14.92 -11.08 -16.39
N TRP A 280 16.23 -10.89 -16.57
CA TRP A 280 16.81 -9.72 -17.24
C TRP A 280 16.25 -9.48 -18.66
N GLY A 281 15.76 -8.26 -18.91
CA GLY A 281 15.23 -7.88 -20.23
C GLY A 281 14.29 -6.68 -20.22
#